data_AF-A0A955QCW7-F1
#
_entry.id   AF-A0A955QCW7-F1
#
_cell.length_a   1.000
_cell.length_b   1.000
_cell.length_c   1.000
_cell.angle_alpha   90.00
_cell.angle_beta   90.00
_cell.angle_gamma   90.00
#
_symmetry.space_group_name_H-M   'P 1'
#
loop_
_entity.id
_entity.type
_entity.pdbx_description
1 polymer ?
#
loop_
_entity_poly.entity_id
_entity_poly.type
_entity_poly.pdbx_seq_one_letter_code
_entity_poly.pdbx_strand_id
1 'polypeptide(L)' 'MDKKLEAQLKATIPFCLAPHEWKSGEIPWLLAVLAPKDVAQALVKKLEESVFKDRRFKQFNMSFSTAPIK' A
#
# COMPACT_ATOMS: atom_id res chain seq x y z
N MET A 1 -12.44 -7.31 -6.89
CA MET A 1 -12.31 -5.88 -6.58
C MET A 1 -10.87 -5.39 -6.60
N ASP A 2 -9.87 -6.24 -6.31
CA ASP A 2 -8.42 -5.96 -6.50
C ASP A 2 -8.06 -5.37 -7.86
N LYS A 3 -8.81 -5.74 -8.91
CA LYS A 3 -8.61 -5.24 -10.28
C LYS A 3 -8.55 -3.72 -10.38
N LYS A 4 -9.28 -2.98 -9.53
CA LYS A 4 -9.26 -1.51 -9.54
C LYS A 4 -7.96 -0.95 -8.96
N LEU A 5 -7.51 -1.48 -7.82
CA LEU A 5 -6.21 -1.12 -7.23
C LEU A 5 -5.06 -1.52 -8.16
N GLU A 6 -5.12 -2.71 -8.76
CA GLU A 6 -4.12 -3.16 -9.73
C GLU A 6 -4.09 -2.28 -10.98
N ALA A 7 -5.25 -1.85 -11.48
CA ALA A 7 -5.34 -0.92 -12.60
C ALA A 7 -4.78 0.47 -12.22
N GLN A 8 -5.09 0.97 -11.02
CA GLN A 8 -4.56 2.24 -10.51
C GLN A 8 -3.04 2.19 -10.35
N LEU A 9 -2.51 1.08 -9.82
CA LEU A 9 -1.06 0.85 -9.69
C LEU A 9 -0.37 0.84 -11.06
N LYS A 10 -0.94 0.10 -12.03
CA LYS A 10 -0.42 0.06 -13.42
C LYS A 10 -0.46 1.43 -14.10
N ALA A 11 -1.51 2.20 -13.86
CA ALA A 11 -1.68 3.54 -14.42
C ALA A 11 -0.87 4.62 -13.66
N THR A 12 -0.17 4.27 -12.57
CA THR A 12 0.58 5.22 -11.72
C THR A 12 -0.28 6.39 -11.24
N ILE A 13 -1.57 6.13 -11.01
CA ILE A 13 -2.51 7.13 -10.46
C ILE A 13 -2.71 6.87 -8.96
N PRO A 14 -3.02 7.91 -8.17
CA PRO A 14 -3.31 7.74 -6.74
C PRO A 14 -4.39 6.69 -6.49
N PHE A 15 -4.28 5.97 -5.37
CA PHE A 15 -5.35 5.08 -4.96
C PHE A 15 -6.59 5.92 -4.60
N CYS A 16 -7.70 5.64 -5.28
CA CYS A 16 -8.99 6.30 -5.06
C CYS A 16 -10.05 5.24 -4.83
N LEU A 17 -10.26 4.90 -3.56
CA LEU A 17 -11.22 3.89 -3.10
C LEU A 17 -12.28 4.52 -2.21
N ALA A 18 -13.55 4.30 -2.53
CA ALA A 18 -14.66 4.60 -1.65
C ALA A 18 -14.67 3.64 -0.44
N PRO A 19 -15.26 4.02 0.71
CA PRO A 19 -15.21 3.20 1.93
C PRO A 19 -15.75 1.77 1.76
N HIS A 20 -16.77 1.58 0.94
CA HIS A 20 -17.33 0.25 0.66
C HIS A 20 -16.37 -0.64 -0.15
N GLU A 21 -15.42 -0.04 -0.88
CA GLU A 21 -14.41 -0.76 -1.65
C GLU A 21 -13.26 -1.26 -0.75
N TRP A 22 -13.13 -0.78 0.50
CA TRP A 22 -12.03 -1.17 1.39
C TRP A 22 -12.13 -2.60 1.90
N LYS A 23 -13.36 -3.13 2.05
CA LYS A 23 -13.62 -4.47 2.60
C LYS A 23 -13.84 -5.53 1.52
N SER A 24 -13.52 -5.20 0.28
CA SER A 24 -14.13 -5.84 -0.87
C SER A 24 -13.28 -6.93 -1.54
N GLY A 25 -12.10 -7.23 -0.98
CA GLY A 25 -11.19 -8.26 -1.47
C GLY A 25 -10.64 -9.14 -0.35
N GLU A 26 -10.11 -10.30 -0.72
CA GLU A 26 -9.53 -11.28 0.20
C GLU A 26 -8.04 -11.02 0.48
N ILE A 27 -7.34 -10.31 -0.42
CA ILE A 27 -5.93 -10.00 -0.31
C ILE A 27 -5.78 -8.63 0.36
N PRO A 28 -5.08 -8.53 1.51
CA PRO A 28 -4.78 -7.24 2.11
C PRO A 28 -3.85 -6.41 1.23
N TRP A 29 -4.10 -5.10 1.15
CA TRP A 29 -3.25 -4.14 0.47
C TRP A 29 -2.69 -3.11 1.45
N LEU A 30 -1.37 -2.95 1.44
CA LEU A 30 -0.71 -1.83 2.11
C LEU A 30 -0.63 -0.66 1.13
N LEU A 31 -1.43 0.39 1.37
CA LEU A 31 -1.64 1.48 0.41
C LEU A 31 -0.53 2.53 0.43
N ALA A 32 -0.02 2.88 1.62
CA ALA A 32 1.06 3.84 1.79
C ALA A 32 1.74 3.62 3.14
N VAL A 33 3.06 3.85 3.18
CA VAL A 33 3.84 3.93 4.42
C VAL A 33 4.51 5.29 4.47
N LEU A 34 4.09 6.12 5.41
CA LEU A 34 4.61 7.48 5.58
C LEU A 34 5.58 7.50 6.76
N ALA A 35 6.86 7.27 6.47
CA ALA A 35 7.95 7.31 7.44
C ALA A 35 9.30 7.49 6.72
N PRO A 36 10.37 7.92 7.42
CA PRO A 36 11.73 7.80 6.91
C PRO A 36 12.02 6.36 6.45
N LYS A 37 12.84 6.19 5.41
CA LYS A 37 13.05 4.90 4.73
C LYS A 37 13.33 3.73 5.68
N ASP A 38 14.24 3.92 6.64
CA ASP A 38 14.62 2.86 7.59
C ASP A 38 13.48 2.50 8.55
N VAL A 39 12.70 3.51 8.96
CA VAL A 39 11.53 3.34 9.81
C VAL A 39 10.39 2.66 9.04
N ALA A 40 10.20 3.02 7.77
CA ALA A 40 9.22 2.40 6.89
C ALA A 40 9.51 0.90 6.71
N GLN A 41 10.77 0.54 6.46
CA GLN A 41 11.17 -0.87 6.34
C GLN A 41 10.93 -1.65 7.64
N ALA A 42 11.31 -1.06 8.79
CA ALA A 42 11.07 -1.69 10.08
C ALA A 42 9.56 -1.87 10.38
N LEU A 43 8.74 -0.90 10.01
CA LEU A 43 7.28 -0.97 10.15
C LEU A 43 6.68 -2.08 9.28
N VAL A 44 7.04 -2.14 8.00
CA VAL A 44 6.56 -3.17 7.07
C VAL A 44 6.93 -4.56 7.58
N LYS A 45 8.17 -4.76 8.02
CA LYS A 45 8.63 -6.02 8.59
C LYS A 45 7.82 -6.42 9.84
N LYS A 46 7.57 -5.48 10.76
CA LYS A 46 6.71 -5.75 11.92
C LYS A 46 5.29 -6.12 11.53
N LEU A 47 4.73 -5.48 10.50
CA LEU A 47 3.39 -5.80 9.99
C LEU A 47 3.34 -7.20 9.38
N GLU A 48 4.37 -7.61 8.63
CA GLU A 48 4.53 -8.97 8.10
C GLU A 48 4.56 -10.03 9.22
N GLU A 49 5.33 -9.78 10.27
CA GLU A 49 5.53 -10.74 11.36
C GLU A 49 4.34 -10.84 12.32
N SER A 50 3.53 -9.78 12.44
CA SER A 50 2.44 -9.69 13.43
C SER A 50 1.03 -9.71 12.83
N VAL A 51 0.67 -8.67 12.07
CA VAL A 51 -0.70 -8.44 11.58
C VAL A 51 -1.04 -9.35 10.41
N PHE A 52 -0.09 -9.51 9.50
CA PHE A 52 -0.25 -10.32 8.29
C PHE A 52 0.43 -11.68 8.40
N LYS A 53 0.62 -12.17 9.64
CA LYS A 53 1.19 -13.49 9.87
C LYS A 53 0.38 -14.54 9.09
N ASP A 54 1.09 -15.37 8.34
CA ASP A 54 0.53 -16.41 7.46
C ASP A 54 -0.33 -15.90 6.29
N ARG A 55 -0.31 -14.59 6.01
CA ARG A 55 -1.04 -13.96 4.90
C ARG A 55 -0.08 -13.19 4.00
N ARG A 56 -0.18 -13.41 2.70
CA ARG A 56 0.48 -12.52 1.74
C ARG A 56 -0.35 -11.26 1.58
N PHE A 57 0.29 -10.10 1.64
CA PHE A 57 -0.31 -8.82 1.26
C PHE A 57 0.42 -8.21 0.06
N LYS A 58 -0.27 -7.33 -0.65
CA LYS A 58 0.29 -6.55 -1.76
C LYS A 58 0.62 -5.15 -1.28
N GLN A 59 1.62 -4.52 -1.89
CA GLN A 59 1.97 -3.13 -1.60
C GLN A 59 1.62 -2.25 -2.80
N PHE A 60 0.94 -1.15 -2.54
CA PHE A 60 0.71 -0.09 -3.51
C PHE A 60 1.88 0.89 -3.42
N ASN A 61 3.00 0.55 -4.07
CA ASN A 61 4.16 1.43 -4.09
C ASN A 61 3.98 2.49 -5.17
N MET A 62 3.57 3.69 -4.76
CA MET A 62 3.83 4.89 -5.55
C MET A 62 5.26 5.35 -5.26
N SER A 63 6.06 5.49 -6.33
CA SER A 63 7.28 6.30 -6.28
C SER A 63 6.85 7.74 -5.95
N PHE A 64 6.83 8.11 -4.67
CA PHE A 64 6.76 9.53 -4.32
C PHE A 64 8.10 10.12 -4.75
N SER A 65 8.12 10.73 -5.95
CA SER A 65 9.24 11.59 -6.33
C SER A 65 9.34 12.66 -5.27
N THR A 66 10.42 12.66 -4.50
CA THR A 66 10.80 13.75 -3.60
C THR A 66 11.20 14.94 -4.46
N ALA A 67 10.24 15.56 -5.15
CA ALA A 67 10.44 16.90 -5.65
C ALA A 67 10.55 17.81 -4.41
N PRO A 68 11.62 18.61 -4.28
CA PRO A 68 11.75 19.52 -3.16
C PRO A 68 10.59 20.50 -3.20
N ILE A 69 9.88 20.62 -2.08
CA ILE A 69 8.93 21.70 -1.85
C ILE A 69 9.77 22.98 -1.85
N LYS A 70 9.58 23.82 -2.89
CA LYS A 70 10.21 25.14 -2.99
C LYS A 70 9.56 26.12 -2.01
#